data_AF-A0A939CEZ3-F1
#
_entry.id   AF-A0A939CEZ3-F1
#
_cell.length_a   1.000
_cell.length_b   1.000
_cell.length_c   1.000
_cell.angle_alpha   90.00
_cell.angle_beta   90.00
_cell.angle_gamma   90.00
#
_symmetry.space_group_name_H-M   'P 1'
#
loop_
_entity.id
_entity.type
_entity.pdbx_description
1 polymer ?
#
loop_
_entity_poly.entity_id
_entity_poly.type
_entity_poly.pdbx_seq_one_letter_code
_entity_poly.pdbx_strand_id
1 'polypeptide(L)'
;MRAWCSVGHYLQGVDVIGRVGRYASMFGKNHLFLVDSFVCQMLGEGLYDAYPSLDGCTYRTLTFEGEISRKSISRLSNEAGGEFDVIVAVGGGKVIDVAKMVAAQSGAALVVCPTIAATDAPTSGMSILYSDEGEMNEIVLHVKNPDLVLVDSKVIAGAPTRFLSAGIGDALSTYYEGESNWKTGHANYVWCQSEQAVGTAAGRAIARACMETLERDGRAAVKACEQSTVTPALENVIEANILMSGIGFENVGCSLAHGLGNAMTVLPDGEKSMHGERVGFSTLSLMIAEDYPSEEVERVARFCRDCGVPTTFSELSLAPSDDDLRKVAQAAMQAESWGASPVRLCDAEVVDILKATDALGRRIAQE
;
A
#
# COMPACT_ATOMS: atom_id res chain seq x y z
N MET A 1 8.43 16.78 17.45
CA MET A 1 7.16 17.46 17.07
C MET A 1 6.06 16.43 16.83
N ARG A 2 4.75 16.77 16.89
CA ARG A 2 3.67 15.91 16.35
C ARG A 2 3.27 16.45 14.98
N ALA A 3 3.17 15.59 13.96
CA ALA A 3 2.80 16.01 12.61
C ALA A 3 1.69 15.15 12.02
N TRP A 4 0.96 15.75 11.07
CA TRP A 4 -0.14 15.13 10.36
C TRP A 4 -0.11 15.51 8.88
N CYS A 5 -0.35 14.56 7.99
CA CYS A 5 -0.66 14.81 6.58
C CYS A 5 -1.82 13.93 6.09
N SER A 6 -2.37 14.26 4.93
CA SER A 6 -3.50 13.57 4.33
C SER A 6 -3.59 13.90 2.85
N VAL A 7 -4.16 12.98 2.06
CA VAL A 7 -4.70 13.29 0.73
C VAL A 7 -5.65 14.49 0.82
N GLY A 8 -5.64 15.34 -0.21
CA GLY A 8 -6.52 16.52 -0.28
C GLY A 8 -8.00 16.12 -0.32
N HIS A 9 -8.36 15.24 -1.25
CA HIS A 9 -9.70 14.68 -1.38
C HIS A 9 -9.65 13.17 -1.62
N TYR A 10 -10.63 12.46 -1.07
CA TYR A 10 -10.87 11.05 -1.33
C TYR A 10 -12.30 10.88 -1.82
N LEU A 11 -12.46 10.27 -2.99
CA LEU A 11 -13.77 9.96 -3.57
C LEU A 11 -13.80 8.48 -3.93
N GLN A 12 -14.77 7.75 -3.41
CA GLN A 12 -14.98 6.34 -3.69
C GLN A 12 -16.41 6.10 -4.15
N GLY A 13 -16.59 5.22 -5.13
CA GLY A 13 -17.90 4.71 -5.49
C GLY A 13 -17.94 4.05 -6.85
N VAL A 14 -19.14 3.64 -7.27
CA VAL A 14 -19.36 2.92 -8.51
C VAL A 14 -19.30 3.84 -9.74
N ASP A 15 -18.57 3.40 -10.77
CA ASP A 15 -18.47 4.05 -12.08
C ASP A 15 -17.98 5.52 -11.97
N VAL A 16 -17.17 5.84 -10.96
CA VAL A 16 -16.58 7.17 -10.77
C VAL A 16 -15.42 7.43 -11.72
N ILE A 17 -14.71 6.40 -12.19
CA ILE A 17 -13.53 6.57 -13.05
C ILE A 17 -13.89 7.15 -14.42
N GLY A 18 -15.07 6.82 -14.97
CA GLY A 18 -15.57 7.42 -16.22
C GLY A 18 -15.86 8.92 -16.10
N ARG A 19 -15.85 9.46 -14.87
CA ARG A 19 -15.98 10.89 -14.57
C ARG A 19 -14.67 11.55 -14.17
N VAL A 20 -13.52 10.87 -14.27
CA VAL A 20 -12.20 11.37 -13.82
C VAL A 20 -11.88 12.75 -14.37
N GLY A 21 -12.19 13.01 -15.65
CA GLY A 21 -11.95 14.32 -16.26
C GLY A 21 -12.66 15.47 -15.53
N ARG A 22 -13.90 15.25 -15.05
CA ARG A 22 -14.65 16.27 -14.29
C ARG A 22 -13.94 16.61 -12.99
N TYR A 23 -13.43 15.60 -12.28
CA TYR A 23 -12.74 15.82 -11.01
C TYR A 23 -11.33 16.39 -11.23
N ALA A 24 -10.59 15.88 -12.22
CA ALA A 24 -9.27 16.39 -12.57
C ALA A 24 -9.31 17.86 -13.05
N SER A 25 -10.36 18.27 -13.75
CA SER A 25 -10.53 19.65 -14.22
C SER A 25 -10.66 20.70 -13.10
N MET A 26 -10.92 20.28 -11.85
CA MET A 26 -10.92 21.17 -10.69
C MET A 26 -9.52 21.68 -10.32
N PHE A 27 -8.47 20.97 -10.77
CA PHE A 27 -7.08 21.25 -10.43
C PHE A 27 -6.27 21.86 -11.59
N GLY A 28 -6.85 21.92 -12.80
CA GLY A 28 -6.16 22.42 -13.98
C GLY A 28 -6.86 22.01 -15.27
N LYS A 29 -6.35 22.44 -16.43
CA LYS A 29 -6.98 22.19 -17.74
C LYS A 29 -6.15 21.27 -18.64
N ASN A 30 -4.84 21.23 -18.46
CA ASN A 30 -3.93 20.40 -19.25
C ASN A 30 -3.55 19.15 -18.44
N HIS A 31 -4.02 17.97 -18.86
CA HIS A 31 -3.89 16.74 -18.09
C HIS A 31 -2.96 15.72 -18.76
N LEU A 32 -2.05 15.12 -17.99
CA LEU A 32 -1.27 13.96 -18.42
C LEU A 32 -1.78 12.71 -17.72
N PHE A 33 -2.36 11.79 -18.48
CA PHE A 33 -2.69 10.46 -18.01
C PHE A 33 -1.46 9.56 -18.07
N LEU A 34 -1.03 9.06 -16.91
CA LEU A 34 -0.06 7.98 -16.79
C LEU A 34 -0.83 6.71 -16.41
N VAL A 35 -0.99 5.81 -17.38
CA VAL A 35 -1.87 4.65 -17.25
C VAL A 35 -1.06 3.37 -17.34
N ASP A 36 -1.31 2.41 -16.47
CA ASP A 36 -0.75 1.07 -16.62
C ASP A 36 -1.15 0.45 -17.98
N SER A 37 -0.22 -0.20 -18.67
CA SER A 37 -0.44 -0.66 -20.05
C SER A 37 -1.60 -1.65 -20.18
N PHE A 38 -1.77 -2.56 -19.21
CA PHE A 38 -2.88 -3.50 -19.15
C PHE A 38 -4.19 -2.79 -18.82
N VAL A 39 -4.17 -1.87 -17.85
CA VAL A 39 -5.35 -1.08 -17.46
C VAL A 39 -5.84 -0.20 -18.61
N CYS A 40 -4.93 0.37 -19.40
CA CYS A 40 -5.28 1.15 -20.58
C CYS A 40 -6.08 0.32 -21.60
N GLN A 41 -5.73 -0.96 -21.77
CA GLN A 41 -6.47 -1.88 -22.63
C GLN A 41 -7.82 -2.28 -22.02
N MET A 42 -7.86 -2.47 -20.70
CA MET A 42 -9.06 -2.86 -19.96
C MET A 42 -10.13 -1.75 -19.96
N LEU A 43 -9.74 -0.51 -19.65
CA LEU A 43 -10.68 0.62 -19.54
C LEU A 43 -10.99 1.27 -20.90
N GLY A 44 -10.03 1.22 -21.84
CA GLY A 44 -10.19 1.74 -23.19
C GLY A 44 -10.62 3.21 -23.23
N GLU A 45 -11.49 3.53 -24.19
CA GLU A 45 -11.99 4.90 -24.38
C GLU A 45 -12.85 5.41 -23.21
N GLY A 46 -13.43 4.49 -22.42
CA GLY A 46 -14.31 4.83 -21.28
C GLY A 46 -13.65 5.69 -20.19
N LEU A 47 -12.31 5.67 -20.12
CA LEU A 47 -11.55 6.54 -19.21
C LEU A 47 -11.69 8.03 -19.57
N TYR A 48 -11.93 8.34 -20.85
CA TYR A 48 -11.93 9.70 -21.38
C TYR A 48 -13.33 10.24 -21.66
N ASP A 49 -14.40 9.48 -21.35
CA ASP A 49 -15.79 9.80 -21.69
C ASP A 49 -16.24 11.21 -21.26
N ALA A 50 -15.69 11.74 -20.16
CA ALA A 50 -16.02 13.09 -19.70
C ALA A 50 -15.37 14.21 -20.56
N TYR A 51 -14.22 13.98 -21.18
CA TYR A 51 -13.42 15.03 -21.84
C TYR A 51 -14.09 15.77 -23.00
N PRO A 52 -14.87 15.11 -23.89
CA PRO A 52 -15.60 15.81 -24.94
C PRO A 52 -16.55 16.91 -24.41
N SER A 53 -16.95 16.84 -23.14
CA SER A 53 -17.83 17.82 -22.50
C SER A 53 -17.10 18.89 -21.67
N LEU A 54 -15.77 18.79 -21.51
CA LEU A 54 -14.98 19.68 -20.66
C LEU A 54 -14.35 20.81 -21.48
N ASP A 55 -15.00 21.97 -21.48
CA ASP A 55 -14.56 23.12 -22.27
C ASP A 55 -13.15 23.60 -21.86
N GLY A 56 -12.28 23.71 -22.87
CA GLY A 56 -10.89 24.13 -22.72
C GLY A 56 -9.97 23.15 -21.99
N CYS A 57 -10.41 21.93 -21.69
CA CYS A 57 -9.54 20.90 -21.12
C CYS A 57 -8.88 20.09 -22.24
N THR A 58 -7.59 19.80 -22.08
CA THR A 58 -6.82 18.94 -22.99
C THR A 58 -6.23 17.78 -22.20
N TYR A 59 -6.01 16.65 -22.88
CA TYR A 59 -5.33 15.53 -22.27
C TYR A 59 -4.33 14.87 -23.22
N ARG A 60 -3.31 14.25 -22.62
CA ARG A 60 -2.40 13.33 -23.29
C ARG A 60 -2.30 12.06 -22.45
N THR A 61 -2.18 10.92 -23.09
CA THR A 61 -1.97 9.63 -22.41
C THR A 61 -0.59 9.10 -22.73
N LEU A 62 0.12 8.65 -21.69
CA LEU A 62 1.28 7.77 -21.78
C LEU A 62 1.00 6.50 -21.01
N THR A 63 1.38 5.37 -21.59
CA THR A 63 1.30 4.07 -20.91
C THR A 63 2.59 3.77 -20.17
N PHE A 64 2.48 3.10 -19.03
CA PHE A 64 3.61 2.65 -18.23
C PHE A 64 3.59 1.12 -18.08
N GLU A 65 4.78 0.54 -18.21
CA GLU A 65 5.09 -0.85 -17.92
C GLU A 65 6.55 -0.90 -17.44
N GLY A 66 6.83 -1.72 -16.42
CA GLY A 66 8.17 -1.90 -15.86
C GLY A 66 8.30 -1.40 -14.42
N GLU A 67 9.55 -1.12 -14.02
CA GLU A 67 9.91 -0.75 -12.65
C GLU A 67 9.92 0.77 -12.39
N ILE A 68 9.71 1.12 -11.12
CA ILE A 68 9.78 2.50 -10.61
C ILE A 68 11.26 2.89 -10.49
N SER A 69 11.92 3.12 -11.62
CA SER A 69 13.33 3.51 -11.66
C SER A 69 13.52 4.96 -12.13
N ARG A 70 14.67 5.56 -11.81
CA ARG A 70 15.01 6.92 -12.25
C ARG A 70 14.94 7.05 -13.77
N LYS A 71 15.33 6.00 -14.49
CA LYS A 71 15.25 5.93 -15.95
C LYS A 71 13.81 5.99 -16.45
N SER A 72 12.90 5.22 -15.84
CA SER A 72 11.47 5.25 -16.17
C SER A 72 10.87 6.64 -15.93
N ILE A 73 11.19 7.27 -14.79
CA ILE A 73 10.72 8.61 -14.45
C ILE A 73 11.23 9.64 -15.47
N SER A 74 12.55 9.68 -15.73
CA SER A 74 13.13 10.61 -16.70
C SER A 74 12.57 10.41 -18.11
N ARG A 75 12.36 9.16 -18.53
CA ARG A 75 11.77 8.84 -19.83
C ARG A 75 10.36 9.42 -19.94
N LEU A 76 9.49 9.17 -18.96
CA LEU A 76 8.12 9.66 -18.98
C LEU A 76 8.05 11.19 -18.89
N SER A 77 8.87 11.83 -18.05
CA SER A 77 8.97 13.29 -17.98
C SER A 77 9.37 13.90 -19.33
N ASN A 78 10.29 13.26 -20.07
CA ASN A 78 10.70 13.72 -21.40
C ASN A 78 9.62 13.46 -22.46
N GLU A 79 9.01 12.27 -22.45
CA GLU A 79 7.95 11.88 -23.40
C GLU A 79 6.69 12.72 -23.24
N ALA A 80 6.35 13.11 -22.01
CA ALA A 80 5.21 13.94 -21.68
C ALA A 80 5.20 15.23 -22.52
N GLY A 81 6.37 15.83 -22.75
CA GLY A 81 6.58 16.87 -23.75
C GLY A 81 5.58 18.02 -23.67
N GLY A 82 5.72 18.88 -22.67
CA GLY A 82 4.83 20.01 -22.40
C GLY A 82 4.69 20.28 -20.90
N GLU A 83 4.04 21.39 -20.57
CA GLU A 83 3.62 21.68 -19.19
C GLU A 83 2.20 21.15 -18.97
N PHE A 84 2.02 20.36 -17.91
CA PHE A 84 0.72 19.83 -17.50
C PHE A 84 0.36 20.41 -16.14
N ASP A 85 -0.90 20.80 -16.01
CA ASP A 85 -1.43 21.29 -14.73
C ASP A 85 -1.69 20.12 -13.77
N VAL A 86 -2.06 18.95 -14.32
CA VAL A 86 -2.45 17.76 -13.54
C VAL A 86 -1.85 16.50 -14.14
N ILE A 87 -1.25 15.67 -13.29
CA ILE A 87 -0.90 14.28 -13.59
C ILE A 87 -2.03 13.38 -13.05
N VAL A 88 -2.58 12.53 -13.91
CA VAL A 88 -3.61 11.55 -13.57
C VAL A 88 -3.02 10.15 -13.65
N ALA A 89 -2.76 9.54 -12.51
CA ALA A 89 -2.25 8.17 -12.41
C ALA A 89 -3.41 7.17 -12.43
N VAL A 90 -3.37 6.17 -13.30
CA VAL A 90 -4.43 5.15 -13.39
C VAL A 90 -3.82 3.76 -13.45
N GLY A 91 -3.95 2.97 -12.39
CA GLY A 91 -3.43 1.60 -12.36
C GLY A 91 -3.13 1.06 -10.96
N GLY A 92 -2.09 0.22 -10.85
CA GLY A 92 -1.56 -0.29 -9.58
C GLY A 92 -0.43 0.56 -9.00
N GLY A 93 0.20 0.09 -7.92
CA GLY A 93 1.20 0.86 -7.17
C GLY A 93 2.37 1.41 -8.01
N LYS A 94 2.86 0.65 -9.01
CA LYS A 94 4.02 1.08 -9.81
C LYS A 94 3.77 2.35 -10.62
N VAL A 95 2.68 2.41 -11.39
CA VAL A 95 2.35 3.62 -12.16
C VAL A 95 2.00 4.79 -11.24
N ILE A 96 1.40 4.52 -10.08
CA ILE A 96 1.08 5.53 -9.07
C ILE A 96 2.36 6.19 -8.52
N ASP A 97 3.36 5.41 -8.13
CA ASP A 97 4.61 5.95 -7.60
C ASP A 97 5.43 6.69 -8.65
N VAL A 98 5.46 6.19 -9.88
CA VAL A 98 6.05 6.92 -11.00
C VAL A 98 5.33 8.27 -11.21
N ALA A 99 4.00 8.29 -11.16
CA ALA A 99 3.24 9.52 -11.34
C ALA A 99 3.44 10.51 -10.19
N LYS A 100 3.57 10.06 -8.94
CA LYS A 100 3.95 10.91 -7.80
C LYS A 100 5.28 11.62 -8.06
N MET A 101 6.28 10.88 -8.52
CA MET A 101 7.60 11.44 -8.84
C MET A 101 7.55 12.46 -9.99
N VAL A 102 6.80 12.16 -11.06
CA VAL A 102 6.62 13.08 -12.20
C VAL A 102 5.87 14.35 -11.76
N ALA A 103 4.82 14.22 -10.94
CA ALA A 103 4.08 15.35 -10.38
C ALA A 103 4.95 16.21 -9.46
N ALA A 104 5.75 15.58 -8.58
CA ALA A 104 6.67 16.29 -7.70
C ALA A 104 7.75 17.08 -8.48
N GLN A 105 8.28 16.52 -9.58
CA GLN A 105 9.27 17.19 -10.43
C GLN A 105 8.68 18.37 -11.22
N SER A 106 7.44 18.23 -11.68
CA SER A 106 6.76 19.23 -12.52
C SER A 106 6.00 20.29 -11.72
N GLY A 107 5.74 20.06 -10.43
CA GLY A 107 4.88 20.91 -9.60
C GLY A 107 3.39 20.79 -9.93
N ALA A 108 3.00 19.83 -10.77
CA ALA A 108 1.62 19.59 -11.16
C ALA A 108 0.78 19.03 -9.99
N ALA A 109 -0.53 19.24 -10.07
CA ALA A 109 -1.46 18.54 -9.19
C ALA A 109 -1.46 17.04 -9.52
N LEU A 110 -1.76 16.19 -8.54
CA LEU A 110 -1.78 14.75 -8.68
C LEU A 110 -3.17 14.18 -8.36
N VAL A 111 -3.74 13.51 -9.35
CA VAL A 111 -4.95 12.69 -9.22
C VAL A 111 -4.56 11.22 -9.32
N VAL A 112 -4.91 10.41 -8.33
CA VAL A 112 -4.60 8.97 -8.30
C VAL A 112 -5.88 8.16 -8.40
N CYS A 113 -5.95 7.27 -9.40
CA CYS A 113 -7.07 6.38 -9.65
C CYS A 113 -6.60 4.92 -9.52
N PRO A 114 -6.58 4.35 -8.31
CA PRO A 114 -6.18 2.96 -8.13
C PRO A 114 -7.22 2.03 -8.77
N THR A 115 -6.73 1.00 -9.46
CA THR A 115 -7.58 -0.03 -10.10
C THR A 115 -7.62 -1.34 -9.33
N ILE A 116 -6.80 -1.43 -8.29
CA ILE A 116 -6.72 -2.53 -7.33
C ILE A 116 -6.54 -1.94 -5.92
N ALA A 117 -7.12 -2.59 -4.91
CA ALA A 117 -6.96 -2.22 -3.50
C ALA A 117 -5.96 -3.16 -2.80
N ALA A 118 -4.73 -3.22 -3.34
CA ALA A 118 -3.69 -4.19 -2.93
C ALA A 118 -2.62 -3.64 -2.00
N THR A 119 -2.50 -2.32 -1.94
CA THR A 119 -1.63 -1.60 -1.01
C THR A 119 -2.29 -0.29 -0.63
N ASP A 120 -1.76 0.34 0.41
CA ASP A 120 -2.21 1.63 0.92
C ASP A 120 -1.43 2.84 0.38
N ALA A 121 -0.48 2.57 -0.53
CA ALA A 121 0.29 3.57 -1.26
C ALA A 121 -0.53 4.66 -1.99
N PRO A 122 -1.78 4.46 -2.48
CA PRO A 122 -2.46 5.48 -3.27
C PRO A 122 -2.63 6.84 -2.60
N THR A 123 -2.75 6.92 -1.26
CA THR A 123 -2.94 8.20 -0.56
C THR A 123 -1.65 8.83 -0.08
N SER A 124 -0.55 8.09 -0.04
CA SER A 124 0.67 8.54 0.64
C SER A 124 1.44 9.61 -0.14
N GLY A 125 2.09 10.50 0.59
CA GLY A 125 3.17 11.36 0.11
C GLY A 125 4.49 10.61 0.02
N MET A 126 4.49 9.31 -0.28
CA MET A 126 5.67 8.46 -0.34
C MET A 126 5.73 7.69 -1.66
N SER A 127 6.94 7.46 -2.18
CA SER A 127 7.18 6.56 -3.31
C SER A 127 8.37 5.65 -3.03
N ILE A 128 8.30 4.42 -3.53
CA ILE A 128 9.39 3.46 -3.45
C ILE A 128 10.15 3.43 -4.78
N LEU A 129 11.43 3.80 -4.74
CA LEU A 129 12.30 3.77 -5.91
C LEU A 129 13.10 2.47 -5.92
N TYR A 130 13.16 1.85 -7.10
CA TYR A 130 13.91 0.64 -7.35
C TYR A 130 15.16 0.94 -8.18
N SER A 131 16.20 0.11 -8.02
CA SER A 131 17.32 0.05 -8.96
C SER A 131 16.84 -0.43 -10.34
N ASP A 132 17.67 -0.24 -11.37
CA ASP A 132 17.33 -0.76 -12.70
C ASP A 132 17.35 -2.32 -12.71
N GLU A 133 18.02 -2.93 -11.74
CA GLU A 133 18.05 -4.37 -11.47
C GLU A 133 16.83 -4.87 -10.66
N GLY A 134 15.92 -3.97 -10.24
CA GLY A 134 14.68 -4.31 -9.55
C GLY A 134 14.78 -4.40 -8.03
N GLU A 135 15.89 -3.99 -7.43
CA GLU A 135 16.07 -3.98 -5.97
C GLU A 135 15.49 -2.69 -5.36
N MET A 136 14.75 -2.79 -4.25
CA MET A 136 14.31 -1.61 -3.52
C MET A 136 15.53 -0.79 -3.07
N ASN A 137 15.58 0.47 -3.49
CA ASN A 137 16.75 1.33 -3.33
C ASN A 137 16.50 2.47 -2.33
N GLU A 138 15.37 3.18 -2.49
CA GLU A 138 15.15 4.44 -1.79
C GLU A 138 13.67 4.68 -1.49
N ILE A 139 13.38 5.17 -0.28
CA ILE A 139 12.08 5.72 0.09
C ILE A 139 12.15 7.23 -0.14
N VAL A 140 11.26 7.75 -0.99
CA VAL A 140 11.17 9.18 -1.27
C VAL A 140 9.91 9.74 -0.63
N LEU A 141 10.09 10.67 0.31
CA LEU A 141 9.01 11.44 0.92
C LEU A 141 8.80 12.74 0.13
N HIS A 142 7.58 12.96 -0.32
CA HIS A 142 7.13 14.12 -1.09
C HIS A 142 6.58 15.21 -0.16
N VAL A 143 6.67 16.46 -0.60
CA VAL A 143 6.22 17.64 0.18
C VAL A 143 4.72 17.61 0.47
N LYS A 144 3.93 16.97 -0.39
CA LYS A 144 2.47 16.79 -0.21
C LYS A 144 2.02 15.41 -0.68
N ASN A 145 0.92 14.94 -0.10
CA ASN A 145 0.11 13.84 -0.60
C ASN A 145 -0.58 14.19 -1.94
N PRO A 146 -1.18 13.22 -2.64
CA PRO A 146 -2.01 13.50 -3.81
C PRO A 146 -3.13 14.50 -3.52
N ASP A 147 -3.48 15.31 -4.52
CA ASP A 147 -4.57 16.30 -4.42
C ASP A 147 -5.94 15.63 -4.43
N LEU A 148 -6.05 14.49 -5.13
CA LEU A 148 -7.23 13.65 -5.19
C LEU A 148 -6.86 12.16 -5.33
N VAL A 149 -7.52 11.31 -4.55
CA VAL A 149 -7.61 9.87 -4.80
C VAL A 149 -9.06 9.52 -5.18
N LEU A 150 -9.23 8.95 -6.38
CA LEU A 150 -10.53 8.61 -6.99
C LEU A 150 -10.63 7.09 -7.19
N VAL A 151 -11.47 6.43 -6.40
CA VAL A 151 -11.52 4.99 -6.29
C VAL A 151 -12.82 4.45 -6.90
N ASP A 152 -12.70 3.67 -7.96
CA ASP A 152 -13.85 3.01 -8.58
C ASP A 152 -14.07 1.61 -8.03
N SER A 153 -15.07 1.48 -7.18
CA SER A 153 -15.37 0.25 -6.46
C SER A 153 -15.76 -0.91 -7.39
N LYS A 154 -16.29 -0.61 -8.58
CA LYS A 154 -16.64 -1.63 -9.58
C LYS A 154 -15.41 -2.13 -10.34
N VAL A 155 -14.46 -1.24 -10.63
CA VAL A 155 -13.15 -1.64 -11.18
C VAL A 155 -12.43 -2.54 -10.18
N ILE A 156 -12.40 -2.17 -8.90
CA ILE A 156 -11.77 -2.98 -7.86
C ILE A 156 -12.50 -4.32 -7.67
N ALA A 157 -13.84 -4.33 -7.65
CA ALA A 157 -14.61 -5.57 -7.55
C ALA A 157 -14.34 -6.52 -8.73
N GLY A 158 -14.06 -5.98 -9.92
CA GLY A 158 -13.74 -6.76 -11.12
C GLY A 158 -12.29 -7.27 -11.17
N ALA A 159 -11.40 -6.78 -10.29
CA ALA A 159 -10.02 -7.26 -10.22
C ALA A 159 -9.92 -8.62 -9.50
N PRO A 160 -8.86 -9.41 -9.75
CA PRO A 160 -8.63 -10.66 -9.02
C PRO A 160 -8.64 -10.45 -7.50
N THR A 161 -9.43 -11.25 -6.78
CA THR A 161 -9.62 -11.12 -5.31
C THR A 161 -8.30 -11.15 -4.52
N ARG A 162 -7.27 -11.83 -5.04
CA ARG A 162 -5.92 -11.84 -4.45
C ARG A 162 -5.39 -10.42 -4.18
N PHE A 163 -5.72 -9.44 -5.02
CA PHE A 163 -5.35 -8.05 -4.77
C PHE A 163 -6.04 -7.47 -3.54
N LEU A 164 -7.34 -7.69 -3.37
CA LEU A 164 -8.05 -7.24 -2.16
C LEU A 164 -7.49 -7.92 -0.90
N SER A 165 -7.25 -9.24 -0.96
CA SER A 165 -6.61 -10.00 0.12
C SER A 165 -5.24 -9.45 0.48
N ALA A 166 -4.39 -9.15 -0.50
CA ALA A 166 -3.09 -8.51 -0.25
C ALA A 166 -3.28 -7.16 0.48
N GLY A 167 -4.21 -6.31 0.03
CA GLY A 167 -4.46 -5.04 0.70
C GLY A 167 -5.01 -5.18 2.13
N ILE A 168 -5.77 -6.24 2.43
CA ILE A 168 -6.18 -6.53 3.82
C ILE A 168 -4.96 -6.87 4.68
N GLY A 169 -4.02 -7.65 4.14
CA GLY A 169 -2.77 -8.00 4.83
C GLY A 169 -1.89 -6.78 5.11
N ASP A 170 -1.86 -5.82 4.17
CA ASP A 170 -1.16 -4.53 4.32
C ASP A 170 -1.84 -3.67 5.40
N ALA A 171 -3.15 -3.45 5.25
CA ALA A 171 -3.92 -2.58 6.13
C ALA A 171 -4.08 -3.09 7.58
N LEU A 172 -3.93 -4.39 7.78
CA LEU A 172 -3.88 -4.99 9.11
C LEU A 172 -2.65 -4.51 9.89
N SER A 173 -1.51 -4.31 9.22
CA SER A 173 -0.26 -3.95 9.89
C SER A 173 -0.32 -2.55 10.49
N THR A 174 -1.09 -1.64 9.87
CA THR A 174 -1.20 -0.23 10.25
C THR A 174 -1.51 -0.03 11.73
N TYR A 175 -2.42 -0.84 12.29
CA TYR A 175 -2.78 -0.77 13.70
C TYR A 175 -1.61 -1.23 14.59
N TYR A 176 -1.10 -2.42 14.34
CA TYR A 176 -0.10 -3.05 15.19
C TYR A 176 1.23 -2.30 15.17
N GLU A 177 1.69 -1.88 13.98
CA GLU A 177 2.88 -1.05 13.84
C GLU A 177 2.68 0.35 14.43
N GLY A 178 1.48 0.92 14.29
CA GLY A 178 1.13 2.18 14.94
C GLY A 178 1.19 2.11 16.47
N GLU A 179 0.79 0.99 17.07
CA GLU A 179 0.94 0.76 18.51
C GLU A 179 2.42 0.64 18.92
N SER A 180 3.27 -0.02 18.13
CA SER A 180 4.72 -0.07 18.35
C SER A 180 5.33 1.34 18.35
N ASN A 181 5.06 2.11 17.30
CA ASN A 181 5.53 3.49 17.16
C ASN A 181 5.01 4.39 18.28
N TRP A 182 3.76 4.21 18.72
CA TRP A 182 3.18 4.98 19.82
C TRP A 182 3.88 4.71 21.16
N LYS A 183 4.27 3.46 21.43
CA LYS A 183 5.00 3.08 22.65
C LYS A 183 6.43 3.63 22.66
N THR A 184 7.10 3.65 21.52
CA THR A 184 8.52 4.05 21.41
C THR A 184 8.72 5.53 21.11
N GLY A 185 7.70 6.21 20.58
CA GLY A 185 7.82 7.58 20.11
C GLY A 185 8.68 7.69 18.84
N HIS A 186 8.74 6.63 18.03
CA HIS A 186 9.48 6.62 16.77
C HIS A 186 8.86 7.59 15.74
N ALA A 187 9.68 8.03 14.78
CA ALA A 187 9.27 8.98 13.78
C ALA A 187 8.23 8.39 12.82
N ASN A 188 7.25 9.21 12.41
CA ASN A 188 6.31 8.91 11.34
C ASN A 188 6.84 9.41 9.99
N TYR A 189 6.07 9.17 8.91
CA TYR A 189 6.50 9.46 7.53
C TYR A 189 6.04 10.82 7.01
N VAL A 190 5.47 11.67 7.86
CA VAL A 190 5.03 13.00 7.45
C VAL A 190 6.24 13.83 7.07
N TRP A 191 6.29 14.27 5.80
CA TRP A 191 7.41 15.06 5.30
C TRP A 191 7.58 16.36 6.10
N CYS A 192 8.79 16.60 6.59
CA CYS A 192 9.19 17.84 7.24
C CYS A 192 10.68 18.11 6.98
N GLN A 193 11.01 19.27 6.43
CA GLN A 193 12.39 19.62 6.07
C GLN A 193 13.30 19.83 7.30
N SER A 194 12.73 20.17 8.47
CA SER A 194 13.50 20.66 9.62
C SER A 194 13.72 19.62 10.72
N GLU A 195 12.77 18.73 10.99
CA GLU A 195 12.81 17.81 12.12
C GLU A 195 11.97 16.56 11.86
N GLN A 196 12.30 15.45 12.52
CA GLN A 196 11.43 14.28 12.55
C GLN A 196 10.20 14.54 13.45
N ALA A 197 9.06 13.99 13.04
CA ALA A 197 7.80 14.09 13.77
C ALA A 197 7.32 12.73 14.24
N VAL A 198 6.54 12.71 15.32
CA VAL A 198 5.91 11.50 15.86
C VAL A 198 4.41 11.53 15.61
N GLY A 199 3.78 10.36 15.75
CA GLY A 199 2.37 10.20 15.49
C GLY A 199 1.42 11.06 16.33
N THR A 200 0.26 11.35 15.76
CA THR A 200 -0.82 12.09 16.41
C THR A 200 -1.88 11.13 16.97
N ALA A 201 -2.67 11.61 17.93
CA ALA A 201 -3.85 10.86 18.40
C ALA A 201 -4.86 10.59 17.26
N ALA A 202 -4.93 11.48 16.26
CA ALA A 202 -5.76 11.31 15.07
C ALA A 202 -5.27 10.12 14.21
N GLY A 203 -3.97 10.05 13.91
CA GLY A 203 -3.39 8.91 13.19
C GLY A 203 -3.63 7.59 13.89
N ARG A 204 -3.41 7.54 15.21
CA ARG A 204 -3.68 6.34 16.01
C ARG A 204 -5.16 5.93 15.99
N ALA A 205 -6.09 6.89 16.05
CA ALA A 205 -7.52 6.62 15.98
C ALA A 205 -7.93 6.04 14.62
N ILE A 206 -7.36 6.54 13.53
CA ILE A 206 -7.62 6.04 12.17
C ILE A 206 -7.03 4.65 11.96
N ALA A 207 -5.81 4.40 12.43
CA ALA A 207 -5.21 3.06 12.39
C ALA A 207 -6.07 2.02 13.13
N ARG A 208 -6.65 2.39 14.28
CA ARG A 208 -7.61 1.55 15.01
C ARG A 208 -8.90 1.32 14.20
N ALA A 209 -9.48 2.39 13.64
CA ALA A 209 -10.69 2.29 12.83
C ALA A 209 -10.49 1.42 11.57
N CYS A 210 -9.27 1.44 10.99
CA CYS A 210 -8.87 0.55 9.92
C CYS A 210 -9.03 -0.92 10.35
N MET A 211 -8.33 -1.33 11.42
CA MET A 211 -8.38 -2.70 11.94
C MET A 211 -9.82 -3.13 12.31
N GLU A 212 -10.58 -2.29 13.02
CA GLU A 212 -11.96 -2.60 13.40
C GLU A 212 -12.88 -2.77 12.18
N THR A 213 -12.63 -2.02 11.10
CA THR A 213 -13.37 -2.16 9.84
C THR A 213 -13.01 -3.46 9.11
N LEU A 214 -11.71 -3.80 9.05
CA LEU A 214 -11.25 -5.06 8.47
C LEU A 214 -11.87 -6.26 9.19
N GLU A 215 -11.85 -6.27 10.52
CA GLU A 215 -12.41 -7.39 11.29
C GLU A 215 -13.92 -7.55 11.12
N ARG A 216 -14.64 -6.43 11.01
CA ARG A 216 -16.09 -6.41 10.81
C ARG A 216 -16.47 -6.90 9.42
N ASP A 217 -15.82 -6.39 8.37
CA ASP A 217 -16.31 -6.50 6.99
C ASP A 217 -15.43 -7.34 6.07
N GLY A 218 -14.17 -7.63 6.44
CA GLY A 218 -13.15 -8.29 5.62
C GLY A 218 -13.61 -9.58 4.96
N ARG A 219 -14.18 -10.50 5.75
CA ARG A 219 -14.68 -11.80 5.25
C ARG A 219 -15.77 -11.61 4.18
N ALA A 220 -16.72 -10.71 4.43
CA ALA A 220 -17.82 -10.44 3.51
C ALA A 220 -17.34 -9.71 2.26
N ALA A 221 -16.38 -8.79 2.40
CA ALA A 221 -15.76 -8.08 1.28
C ALA A 221 -15.02 -9.02 0.32
N VAL A 222 -14.24 -9.98 0.86
CA VAL A 222 -13.57 -11.00 0.06
C VAL A 222 -14.59 -11.81 -0.75
N LYS A 223 -15.68 -12.26 -0.12
CA LYS A 223 -16.77 -12.96 -0.84
C LYS A 223 -17.46 -12.10 -1.89
N ALA A 224 -17.67 -10.82 -1.63
CA ALA A 224 -18.23 -9.90 -2.60
C ALA A 224 -17.31 -9.72 -3.82
N CYS A 225 -16.00 -9.60 -3.59
CA CYS A 225 -14.98 -9.48 -4.64
C CYS A 225 -14.81 -10.79 -5.45
N GLU A 226 -14.86 -11.97 -4.82
CA GLU A 226 -14.89 -13.27 -5.53
C GLU A 226 -16.04 -13.38 -6.54
N GLN A 227 -17.16 -12.68 -6.28
CA GLN A 227 -18.33 -12.63 -7.15
C GLN A 227 -18.36 -11.40 -8.06
N SER A 228 -17.33 -10.55 -8.04
CA SER A 228 -17.29 -9.27 -8.73
C SER A 228 -18.51 -8.37 -8.45
N THR A 229 -18.94 -8.34 -7.20
CA THR A 229 -20.10 -7.56 -6.73
C THR A 229 -19.68 -6.47 -5.76
N VAL A 230 -20.30 -5.29 -5.90
CA VAL A 230 -20.12 -4.19 -4.95
C VAL A 230 -21.16 -4.29 -3.85
N THR A 231 -20.69 -4.37 -2.61
CA THR A 231 -21.52 -4.43 -1.40
C THR A 231 -21.03 -3.40 -0.38
N PRO A 232 -21.82 -3.02 0.63
CA PRO A 232 -21.33 -2.14 1.70
C PRO A 232 -20.07 -2.67 2.39
N ALA A 233 -19.95 -4.00 2.59
CA ALA A 233 -18.75 -4.59 3.17
C ALA A 233 -17.52 -4.39 2.26
N LEU A 234 -17.68 -4.56 0.94
CA LEU A 234 -16.58 -4.30 0.00
C LEU A 234 -16.20 -2.82 -0.03
N GLU A 235 -17.17 -1.91 -0.08
CA GLU A 235 -16.90 -0.46 -0.01
C GLU A 235 -16.11 -0.10 1.26
N ASN A 236 -16.51 -0.61 2.42
CA ASN A 236 -15.82 -0.36 3.69
C ASN A 236 -14.38 -0.88 3.68
N VAL A 237 -14.14 -2.06 3.10
CA VAL A 237 -12.78 -2.64 3.04
C VAL A 237 -11.92 -1.96 1.99
N ILE A 238 -12.48 -1.46 0.89
CA ILE A 238 -11.74 -0.62 -0.05
C ILE A 238 -11.31 0.68 0.64
N GLU A 239 -12.20 1.31 1.41
CA GLU A 239 -11.87 2.49 2.21
C GLU A 239 -10.79 2.17 3.25
N ALA A 240 -10.90 1.03 3.93
CA ALA A 240 -9.89 0.59 4.89
C ALA A 240 -8.52 0.39 4.22
N ASN A 241 -8.46 -0.39 3.14
CA ASN A 241 -7.23 -0.71 2.43
C ASN A 241 -6.54 0.51 1.81
N ILE A 242 -7.29 1.51 1.37
CA ILE A 242 -6.74 2.65 0.65
C ILE A 242 -6.65 3.89 1.55
N LEU A 243 -7.77 4.33 2.13
CA LEU A 243 -7.84 5.58 2.88
C LEU A 243 -7.34 5.42 4.31
N MET A 244 -7.95 4.51 5.08
CA MET A 244 -7.66 4.40 6.50
C MET A 244 -6.26 3.86 6.75
N SER A 245 -5.85 2.84 5.99
CA SER A 245 -4.48 2.32 6.02
C SER A 245 -3.50 3.37 5.56
N GLY A 246 -3.75 4.00 4.41
CA GLY A 246 -2.81 4.91 3.75
C GLY A 246 -2.51 6.16 4.59
N ILE A 247 -3.55 6.80 5.11
CA ILE A 247 -3.39 7.91 6.04
C ILE A 247 -2.90 7.40 7.40
N GLY A 248 -3.36 6.22 7.83
CA GLY A 248 -2.94 5.61 9.10
C GLY A 248 -1.43 5.42 9.16
N PHE A 249 -0.85 4.64 8.26
CA PHE A 249 0.57 4.26 8.30
C PHE A 249 1.48 5.49 8.20
N GLU A 250 1.13 6.43 7.32
CA GLU A 250 1.97 7.62 7.11
C GLU A 250 2.02 8.50 8.36
N ASN A 251 0.90 8.55 9.10
CA ASN A 251 0.76 9.35 10.30
C ASN A 251 1.17 8.64 11.60
N VAL A 252 1.28 7.30 11.62
CA VAL A 252 1.73 6.53 12.81
C VAL A 252 3.13 5.95 12.68
N GLY A 253 3.60 5.66 11.46
CA GLY A 253 4.87 4.98 11.18
C GLY A 253 4.73 3.47 11.01
N CYS A 254 5.75 2.84 10.39
CA CYS A 254 5.87 1.39 10.26
C CYS A 254 6.83 0.83 11.32
N SER A 255 6.86 -0.48 11.51
CA SER A 255 7.69 -1.18 12.50
C SER A 255 8.24 -2.51 11.94
N LEU A 256 8.27 -3.57 12.76
CA LEU A 256 8.82 -4.88 12.41
C LEU A 256 8.11 -5.52 11.21
N ALA A 257 6.79 -5.32 11.07
CA ALA A 257 6.02 -6.03 10.05
C ALA A 257 6.46 -5.63 8.64
N HIS A 258 6.58 -4.33 8.36
CA HIS A 258 7.15 -3.84 7.11
C HIS A 258 8.64 -4.20 6.97
N GLY A 259 9.42 -4.10 8.06
CA GLY A 259 10.85 -4.46 8.03
C GLY A 259 11.08 -5.90 7.58
N LEU A 260 10.34 -6.85 8.17
CA LEU A 260 10.37 -8.26 7.80
C LEU A 260 9.76 -8.53 6.42
N GLY A 261 8.58 -7.95 6.14
CA GLY A 261 7.86 -8.17 4.89
C GLY A 261 8.63 -7.68 3.66
N ASN A 262 9.37 -6.57 3.79
CA ASN A 262 10.28 -6.09 2.77
C ASN A 262 11.54 -6.97 2.69
N ALA A 263 12.14 -7.34 3.82
CA ALA A 263 13.34 -8.17 3.84
C ALA A 263 13.15 -9.56 3.22
N MET A 264 11.92 -10.07 3.13
CA MET A 264 11.64 -11.32 2.41
C MET A 264 11.98 -11.28 0.91
N THR A 265 12.09 -10.11 0.29
CA THR A 265 12.47 -9.99 -1.13
C THR A 265 13.93 -10.38 -1.40
N VAL A 266 14.78 -10.49 -0.37
CA VAL A 266 16.16 -10.99 -0.53
C VAL A 266 16.21 -12.47 -0.90
N LEU A 267 15.08 -13.18 -0.78
CA LEU A 267 14.97 -14.58 -1.16
C LEU A 267 14.67 -14.71 -2.66
N PRO A 268 15.18 -15.75 -3.35
CA PRO A 268 14.97 -15.94 -4.79
C PRO A 268 13.49 -15.94 -5.23
N ASP A 269 12.60 -16.43 -4.37
CA ASP A 269 11.16 -16.50 -4.60
C ASP A 269 10.37 -15.42 -3.82
N GLY A 270 11.07 -14.50 -3.15
CA GLY A 270 10.50 -13.45 -2.31
C GLY A 270 9.51 -12.55 -3.04
N GLU A 271 9.72 -12.32 -4.33
CA GLU A 271 8.88 -11.45 -5.16
C GLU A 271 7.65 -12.14 -5.77
N LYS A 272 7.50 -13.46 -5.61
CA LYS A 272 6.29 -14.19 -6.06
C LYS A 272 5.05 -13.86 -5.22
N SER A 273 5.26 -13.39 -4.00
CA SER A 273 4.22 -12.85 -3.12
C SER A 273 4.14 -11.33 -3.24
N MET A 274 2.91 -10.81 -3.15
CA MET A 274 2.63 -9.38 -3.15
C MET A 274 3.06 -8.74 -1.84
N HIS A 275 3.24 -7.42 -1.85
CA HIS A 275 3.64 -6.65 -0.67
C HIS A 275 2.78 -6.97 0.58
N GLY A 276 1.47 -6.76 0.50
CA GLY A 276 0.56 -6.99 1.62
C GLY A 276 0.42 -8.47 2.03
N GLU A 277 0.75 -9.43 1.17
CA GLU A 277 0.84 -10.84 1.57
C GLU A 277 2.00 -11.05 2.56
N ARG A 278 3.18 -10.48 2.24
CA ARG A 278 4.38 -10.55 3.10
C ARG A 278 4.23 -9.74 4.38
N VAL A 279 3.65 -8.54 4.29
CA VAL A 279 3.37 -7.67 5.45
C VAL A 279 2.32 -8.32 6.36
N GLY A 280 1.26 -8.93 5.81
CA GLY A 280 0.25 -9.64 6.61
C GLY A 280 0.84 -10.79 7.43
N PHE A 281 1.66 -11.65 6.81
CA PHE A 281 2.42 -12.69 7.54
C PHE A 281 3.36 -12.07 8.60
N SER A 282 4.04 -10.98 8.24
CA SER A 282 5.00 -10.33 9.11
C SER A 282 4.34 -9.59 10.28
N THR A 283 3.07 -9.22 10.16
CA THR A 283 2.28 -8.66 11.26
C THR A 283 2.06 -9.69 12.36
N LEU A 284 1.80 -10.96 12.00
CA LEU A 284 1.76 -12.05 12.98
C LEU A 284 3.12 -12.25 13.67
N SER A 285 4.21 -12.13 12.90
CA SER A 285 5.58 -12.17 13.44
C SER A 285 5.84 -11.01 14.43
N LEU A 286 5.41 -9.79 14.11
CA LEU A 286 5.46 -8.65 15.02
C LEU A 286 4.68 -8.94 16.30
N MET A 287 3.45 -9.47 16.19
CA MET A 287 2.61 -9.74 17.35
C MET A 287 3.27 -10.78 18.29
N ILE A 288 3.90 -11.82 17.72
CA ILE A 288 4.67 -12.80 18.51
C ILE A 288 5.90 -12.15 19.15
N ALA A 289 6.64 -11.35 18.38
CA ALA A 289 7.85 -10.67 18.85
C ALA A 289 7.59 -9.72 20.03
N GLU A 290 6.46 -9.01 19.98
CA GLU A 290 6.04 -8.04 21.00
C GLU A 290 5.18 -8.64 22.12
N ASP A 291 5.10 -9.97 22.20
CA ASP A 291 4.41 -10.72 23.27
C ASP A 291 2.92 -10.36 23.42
N TYR A 292 2.21 -10.24 22.29
CA TYR A 292 0.75 -10.07 22.30
C TYR A 292 0.07 -11.34 22.87
N PRO A 293 -1.09 -11.21 23.54
CA PRO A 293 -1.81 -12.36 24.08
C PRO A 293 -2.10 -13.42 23.01
N SER A 294 -1.83 -14.69 23.29
CA SER A 294 -1.95 -15.77 22.28
C SER A 294 -3.35 -15.86 21.66
N GLU A 295 -4.40 -15.59 22.43
CA GLU A 295 -5.78 -15.53 21.92
C GLU A 295 -5.94 -14.46 20.83
N GLU A 296 -5.31 -13.30 20.99
CA GLU A 296 -5.33 -12.23 19.99
C GLU A 296 -4.55 -12.62 18.74
N VAL A 297 -3.34 -13.17 18.89
CA VAL A 297 -2.52 -13.62 17.76
C VAL A 297 -3.25 -14.68 16.94
N GLU A 298 -3.87 -15.66 17.59
CA GLU A 298 -4.63 -16.70 16.89
C GLU A 298 -5.89 -16.15 16.20
N ARG A 299 -6.58 -15.22 16.85
CA ARG A 299 -7.78 -14.58 16.28
C ARG A 299 -7.43 -13.83 15.00
N VAL A 300 -6.32 -13.07 15.01
CA VAL A 300 -5.82 -12.36 13.83
C VAL A 300 -5.34 -13.34 12.76
N ALA A 301 -4.61 -14.39 13.13
CA ALA A 301 -4.18 -15.42 12.18
C ALA A 301 -5.36 -16.13 11.49
N ARG A 302 -6.43 -16.46 12.23
CA ARG A 302 -7.68 -16.99 11.65
C ARG A 302 -8.32 -15.98 10.70
N PHE A 303 -8.41 -14.72 11.11
CA PHE A 303 -8.92 -13.65 10.24
C PHE A 303 -8.12 -13.52 8.93
N CYS A 304 -6.78 -13.52 9.00
CA CYS A 304 -5.90 -13.50 7.84
C CYS A 304 -6.24 -14.63 6.87
N ARG A 305 -6.29 -15.88 7.36
CA ARG A 305 -6.62 -17.05 6.53
C ARG A 305 -8.00 -16.95 5.88
N ASP A 306 -9.00 -16.52 6.66
CA ASP A 306 -10.36 -16.38 6.17
C ASP A 306 -10.52 -15.28 5.11
N CYS A 307 -9.59 -14.32 5.09
CA CYS A 307 -9.52 -13.28 4.06
C CYS A 307 -8.52 -13.60 2.93
N GLY A 308 -7.90 -14.78 2.93
CA GLY A 308 -6.91 -15.19 1.93
C GLY A 308 -5.53 -14.54 2.09
N VAL A 309 -5.21 -13.97 3.24
CA VAL A 309 -3.87 -13.47 3.58
C VAL A 309 -2.99 -14.65 4.05
N PRO A 310 -1.79 -14.85 3.45
CA PRO A 310 -0.89 -15.92 3.85
C PRO A 310 -0.47 -15.89 5.32
N THR A 311 -0.39 -17.08 5.93
CA THR A 311 0.00 -17.30 7.33
C THR A 311 1.14 -18.31 7.50
N THR A 312 1.65 -18.85 6.39
CA THR A 312 2.76 -19.81 6.36
C THR A 312 3.75 -19.44 5.26
N PHE A 313 4.99 -19.94 5.33
CA PHE A 313 5.95 -19.74 4.23
C PHE A 313 5.45 -20.35 2.93
N SER A 314 4.82 -21.52 2.99
CA SER A 314 4.29 -22.19 1.79
C SER A 314 3.21 -21.38 1.08
N GLU A 315 2.34 -20.69 1.83
CA GLU A 315 1.31 -19.80 1.25
C GLU A 315 1.93 -18.55 0.62
N LEU A 316 3.10 -18.10 1.11
CA LEU A 316 3.92 -17.06 0.47
C LEU A 316 4.73 -17.56 -0.73
N SER A 317 4.58 -18.83 -1.12
CA SER A 317 5.42 -19.49 -2.14
C SER A 317 6.91 -19.55 -1.76
N LEU A 318 7.20 -19.66 -0.47
CA LEU A 318 8.55 -19.74 0.08
C LEU A 318 8.79 -21.10 0.75
N ALA A 319 10.04 -21.56 0.69
CA ALA A 319 10.53 -22.73 1.43
C ALA A 319 11.94 -22.42 1.98
N PRO A 320 12.06 -21.46 2.91
CA PRO A 320 13.36 -20.94 3.33
C PRO A 320 14.12 -21.96 4.18
N SER A 321 15.42 -22.07 3.96
CA SER A 321 16.32 -22.73 4.91
C SER A 321 16.63 -21.83 6.11
N ASP A 322 17.28 -22.37 7.15
CA ASP A 322 17.76 -21.56 8.27
C ASP A 322 18.74 -20.46 7.84
N ASP A 323 19.55 -20.70 6.80
CA ASP A 323 20.45 -19.69 6.25
C ASP A 323 19.68 -18.56 5.55
N ASP A 324 18.61 -18.90 4.85
CA ASP A 324 17.73 -17.93 4.19
C ASP A 324 17.02 -17.06 5.22
N LEU A 325 16.51 -17.65 6.30
CA LEU A 325 15.88 -16.90 7.40
C LEU A 325 16.87 -15.96 8.08
N ARG A 326 18.15 -16.35 8.22
CA ARG A 326 19.19 -15.44 8.74
C ARG A 326 19.43 -14.25 7.81
N LYS A 327 19.43 -14.44 6.49
CA LYS A 327 19.54 -13.32 5.53
C LYS A 327 18.36 -12.35 5.66
N VAL A 328 17.13 -12.89 5.77
CA VAL A 328 15.93 -12.07 6.01
C VAL A 328 16.05 -11.30 7.32
N ALA A 329 16.46 -11.95 8.41
CA ALA A 329 16.65 -11.29 9.70
C ALA A 329 17.67 -10.15 9.62
N GLN A 330 18.84 -10.41 9.03
CA GLN A 330 19.89 -9.41 8.87
C GLN A 330 19.45 -8.22 8.02
N ALA A 331 18.73 -8.47 6.92
CA ALA A 331 18.19 -7.41 6.07
C ALA A 331 17.10 -6.59 6.80
N ALA A 332 16.18 -7.25 7.52
CA ALA A 332 15.11 -6.58 8.26
C ALA A 332 15.66 -5.66 9.36
N MET A 333 16.72 -6.08 10.05
CA MET A 333 17.39 -5.29 11.08
C MET A 333 18.09 -4.03 10.56
N GLN A 334 18.28 -3.89 9.24
CA GLN A 334 18.81 -2.65 8.64
C GLN A 334 17.70 -1.63 8.30
N ALA A 335 16.44 -2.03 8.33
CA ALA A 335 15.33 -1.13 8.02
C ALA A 335 15.23 -0.04 9.10
N GLU A 336 14.98 1.20 8.70
CA GLU A 336 14.78 2.32 9.63
C GLU A 336 13.63 2.02 10.61
N SER A 337 12.54 1.40 10.12
CA SER A 337 11.38 1.02 10.93
C SER A 337 11.69 -0.01 12.02
N TRP A 338 12.82 -0.73 11.95
CA TRP A 338 13.18 -1.74 12.95
C TRP A 338 13.32 -1.13 14.35
N GLY A 339 13.77 0.14 14.41
CA GLY A 339 13.92 0.88 15.66
C GLY A 339 12.61 1.19 16.38
N ALA A 340 11.47 1.13 15.67
CA ALA A 340 10.15 1.48 16.19
C ALA A 340 9.55 0.43 17.15
N SER A 341 10.07 -0.80 17.14
CA SER A 341 9.60 -1.83 18.05
C SER A 341 10.09 -1.58 19.48
N PRO A 342 9.26 -1.80 20.52
CA PRO A 342 9.67 -1.70 21.91
C PRO A 342 10.58 -2.86 22.34
N VAL A 343 10.68 -3.93 21.55
CA VAL A 343 11.57 -5.06 21.80
C VAL A 343 12.87 -4.93 21.00
N ARG A 344 13.94 -5.53 21.53
CA ARG A 344 15.24 -5.62 20.85
C ARG A 344 15.53 -7.09 20.62
N LEU A 345 15.69 -7.45 19.35
CA LEU A 345 15.89 -8.83 18.90
C LEU A 345 17.25 -8.96 18.25
N CYS A 346 17.94 -10.06 18.49
CA CYS A 346 19.05 -10.53 17.66
C CYS A 346 18.56 -11.36 16.48
N ASP A 347 19.46 -11.66 15.54
CA ASP A 347 19.17 -12.42 14.33
C ASP A 347 18.56 -13.80 14.62
N ALA A 348 19.09 -14.52 15.62
CA ALA A 348 18.58 -15.82 16.04
C ALA A 348 17.13 -15.74 16.55
N GLU A 349 16.78 -14.72 17.34
CA GLU A 349 15.42 -14.53 17.86
C GLU A 349 14.44 -14.21 16.72
N VAL A 350 14.85 -13.43 15.72
CA VAL A 350 14.03 -13.15 14.53
C VAL A 350 13.75 -14.43 13.74
N VAL A 351 14.76 -15.30 13.57
CA VAL A 351 14.58 -16.61 12.92
C VAL A 351 13.57 -17.47 13.68
N ASP A 352 13.67 -17.51 15.01
CA ASP A 352 12.74 -18.28 15.84
C ASP A 352 11.30 -17.73 15.77
N ILE A 353 11.14 -16.39 15.75
CA ILE A 353 9.84 -15.74 15.57
C ILE A 353 9.23 -16.12 14.21
N LEU A 354 10.00 -16.02 13.12
CA LEU A 354 9.52 -16.36 11.78
C LEU A 354 9.07 -17.84 11.69
N LYS A 355 9.83 -18.75 12.31
CA LYS A 355 9.46 -20.17 12.42
C LYS A 355 8.22 -20.38 13.28
N ALA A 356 8.07 -19.64 14.38
CA ALA A 356 6.90 -19.71 15.25
C ALA A 356 5.63 -19.23 14.53
N THR A 357 5.71 -18.14 13.75
CA THR A 357 4.62 -17.65 12.91
C THR A 357 4.16 -18.71 11.91
N ASP A 358 5.10 -19.32 11.21
CA ASP A 358 4.81 -20.35 10.21
C ASP A 358 4.27 -21.65 10.86
N ALA A 359 4.74 -22.02 12.06
CA ALA A 359 4.17 -23.12 12.83
C ALA A 359 2.74 -22.83 13.30
N LEU A 360 2.47 -21.59 13.73
CA LEU A 360 1.13 -21.13 14.11
C LEU A 360 0.17 -21.25 12.92
N GLY A 361 0.54 -20.70 11.75
CA GLY A 361 -0.28 -20.77 10.54
C GLY A 361 -0.60 -22.20 10.13
N ARG A 362 0.38 -23.11 10.17
CA ARG A 362 0.16 -24.54 9.90
C ARG A 362 -0.80 -25.20 10.87
N ARG A 363 -0.71 -24.89 12.17
CA ARG A 363 -1.60 -25.46 13.18
C ARG A 363 -3.04 -25.03 12.93
N ILE A 364 -3.26 -23.73 12.71
CA ILE A 364 -4.60 -23.18 12.43
C ILE A 364 -5.17 -23.76 11.14
N ALA A 365 -4.34 -24.09 10.15
CA ALA A 365 -4.78 -24.76 8.91
C ALA A 365 -5.30 -26.20 9.12
N GLN A 366 -5.00 -26.83 10.27
CA GLN A 366 -5.38 -28.20 10.60
C GLN A 366 -6.61 -28.27 11.52
N GLU A 367 -7.02 -27.14 12.11
CA GLU A 367 -8.23 -26.97 12.92
C GLU A 367 -9.44 -26.69 12.01
#